data_AF-A0AAW2RW44-F1
#
_entry.id   AF-A0AAW2RW44-F1
#
_cell.length_a   1.000
_cell.length_b   1.000
_cell.length_c   1.000
_cell.angle_alpha   90.00
_cell.angle_beta   90.00
_cell.angle_gamma   90.00
#
_symmetry.space_group_name_H-M   'P 1'
#
loop_
_entity.id
_entity.type
_entity.pdbx_description
1 polymer ?
#
loop_
_entity_poly.entity_id
_entity_poly.type
_entity_poly.pdbx_seq_one_letter_code
_entity_poly.pdbx_strand_id
1 'polypeptide(L)'
;MATFELYRRSTIGMCLTETLDQMVSGGILSPELAIQVLIQFDKSMTEALESEVKSKVSVKGHLHTYRFCDNVWTFILQNAQLKSEDGQETVDSVKIVACDSKLLTQ
;
A
#
# COMPACT_ATOMS: atom_id res chain seq x y z
N MET A 1 -11.34 9.57 10.94
CA MET A 1 -10.33 8.59 10.50
C MET A 1 -10.33 8.53 8.99
N ALA A 2 -9.45 9.30 8.38
CA ALA A 2 -9.09 9.08 6.99
C ALA A 2 -8.43 7.69 6.88
N THR A 3 -8.81 6.92 5.87
CA THR A 3 -8.19 5.63 5.57
C THR A 3 -7.36 5.79 4.31
N PHE A 4 -6.13 5.26 4.30
CA PHE A 4 -5.30 5.36 3.11
C PHE A 4 -5.76 4.37 2.05
N GLU A 5 -6.27 4.88 0.93
CA GLU A 5 -6.52 4.06 -0.26
C GLU A 5 -5.23 3.58 -0.93
N LEU A 6 -4.06 4.01 -0.43
CA LEU A 6 -2.73 3.62 -0.92
C LEU A 6 -2.60 2.10 -1.09
N TYR A 7 -3.09 1.33 -0.11
CA TYR A 7 -2.96 -0.11 -0.10
C TYR A 7 -3.86 -0.83 -1.10
N ARG A 8 -4.83 -0.15 -1.73
CA ARG A 8 -5.60 -0.73 -2.84
C ARG A 8 -4.72 -1.02 -4.06
N ARG A 9 -3.55 -0.36 -4.18
CA ARG A 9 -2.55 -0.63 -5.24
C ARG A 9 -1.57 -1.76 -4.89
N SER A 10 -1.68 -2.36 -3.72
CA SER A 10 -0.94 -3.59 -3.39
C SER A 10 -1.51 -4.77 -4.16
N THR A 11 -0.77 -5.88 -4.26
CA THR A 11 -1.26 -7.10 -4.93
C THR A 11 -2.61 -7.55 -4.38
N ILE A 12 -2.76 -7.62 -3.04
CA ILE A 12 -4.03 -8.02 -2.40
C ILE A 12 -5.16 -7.03 -2.70
N GLY A 13 -4.88 -5.72 -2.70
CA GLY A 13 -5.87 -4.68 -3.01
C GLY A 13 -6.32 -4.71 -4.47
N MET A 14 -5.39 -4.96 -5.40
CA MET A 14 -5.70 -5.10 -6.83
C MET A 14 -6.56 -6.34 -7.07
N CYS A 15 -6.19 -7.50 -6.51
CA CYS A 15 -6.98 -8.72 -6.63
C CYS A 15 -8.39 -8.56 -6.05
N LEU A 16 -8.53 -7.86 -4.91
CA LEU A 16 -9.84 -7.54 -4.35
C LEU A 16 -10.66 -6.67 -5.30
N THR A 17 -10.06 -5.59 -5.83
CA THR A 17 -10.75 -4.66 -6.74
C THR A 17 -11.20 -5.38 -8.01
N GLU A 18 -10.34 -6.18 -8.62
CA GLU A 18 -10.67 -6.98 -9.81
C GLU A 18 -11.82 -7.97 -9.52
N THR A 19 -11.82 -8.60 -8.35
CA THR A 19 -12.89 -9.52 -7.94
C THR A 19 -14.22 -8.78 -7.77
N LEU A 20 -14.20 -7.62 -7.11
CA LEU A 20 -15.39 -6.79 -6.92
C LEU A 20 -15.95 -6.31 -8.26
N ASP A 21 -15.09 -5.88 -9.18
CA ASP A 21 -15.49 -5.45 -10.53
C ASP A 21 -16.17 -6.59 -11.31
N GLN A 22 -15.68 -7.82 -11.20
CA GLN A 22 -16.31 -8.99 -11.81
C GLN A 22 -17.68 -9.28 -11.19
N MET A 23 -17.81 -9.20 -9.85
CA MET A 23 -19.08 -9.41 -9.17
C MET A 23 -20.12 -8.35 -9.51
N VAL A 24 -19.71 -7.09 -9.64
CA VAL A 24 -20.58 -5.98 -10.06
C VAL A 24 -21.01 -6.17 -11.52
N SER A 25 -20.06 -6.48 -12.42
CA SER A 25 -20.34 -6.73 -13.83
C SER A 25 -21.27 -7.93 -14.04
N GLY A 26 -21.18 -8.94 -13.17
CA GLY A 26 -22.06 -10.11 -13.15
C GLY A 26 -23.42 -9.87 -12.47
N GLY A 27 -23.69 -8.68 -11.92
CA GLY A 27 -24.94 -8.35 -11.22
C GLY A 27 -25.09 -9.03 -9.85
N ILE A 28 -24.01 -9.58 -9.29
CA ILE A 28 -24.00 -10.23 -7.97
C ILE A 28 -23.97 -9.18 -6.85
N LEU A 29 -23.23 -8.09 -7.04
CA LEU A 29 -23.12 -6.97 -6.11
C LEU A 29 -23.54 -5.67 -6.77
N SER A 30 -24.09 -4.74 -5.98
CA SER A 30 -24.26 -3.37 -6.44
C SER A 30 -22.92 -2.61 -6.38
N PRO A 31 -22.71 -1.60 -7.24
CA PRO A 31 -21.52 -0.76 -7.19
C PRO A 31 -21.31 -0.11 -5.81
N GLU A 32 -22.39 0.32 -5.15
CA GLU A 32 -22.33 0.95 -3.83
C GLU A 32 -21.82 -0.02 -2.77
N LEU A 33 -22.23 -1.30 -2.83
CA LEU A 33 -21.76 -2.31 -1.89
C LEU A 33 -20.29 -2.64 -2.11
N ALA A 34 -19.83 -2.71 -3.36
CA ALA A 34 -18.40 -2.91 -3.68
C ALA A 34 -17.53 -1.77 -3.09
N ILE A 35 -17.99 -0.52 -3.18
CA ILE A 35 -17.32 0.63 -2.56
C ILE A 35 -17.24 0.47 -1.03
N GLN A 36 -18.31 0.01 -0.37
CA GLN A 36 -18.28 -0.25 1.07
C GLN A 36 -17.26 -1.34 1.45
N VAL A 37 -17.10 -2.38 0.62
CA VAL A 37 -16.06 -3.40 0.83
C VAL A 37 -14.67 -2.80 0.72
N LEU A 38 -14.41 -1.93 -0.25
CA LEU A 38 -13.12 -1.25 -0.38
C LEU A 38 -12.81 -0.31 0.80
N ILE A 39 -13.81 0.42 1.29
CA ILE A 39 -13.67 1.25 2.50
C ILE A 39 -13.34 0.38 3.71
N GLN A 40 -13.98 -0.79 3.85
CA GLN A 40 -13.68 -1.72 4.93
C GLN A 40 -12.28 -2.33 4.78
N PHE A 41 -11.85 -2.63 3.55
CA PHE A 41 -10.48 -3.09 3.27
C PHE A 41 -9.43 -2.07 3.72
N ASP A 42 -9.62 -0.77 3.43
CA ASP A 42 -8.65 0.25 3.82
C ASP A 42 -8.46 0.33 5.35
N LYS A 43 -9.57 0.18 6.10
CA LYS A 43 -9.54 0.12 7.57
C LYS A 43 -8.79 -1.11 8.06
N SER A 44 -9.20 -2.29 7.60
CA SER A 44 -8.64 -3.56 8.03
C SER A 44 -7.15 -3.71 7.68
N MET A 45 -6.72 -3.18 6.53
CA MET A 45 -5.32 -3.20 6.13
C MET A 45 -4.46 -2.31 7.04
N THR A 46 -4.95 -1.11 7.35
CA THR A 46 -4.24 -0.18 8.24
C THR A 46 -4.10 -0.79 9.65
N GLU A 47 -5.20 -1.32 10.19
CA GLU A 47 -5.23 -1.97 11.50
C GLU A 47 -4.28 -3.17 11.56
N ALA A 48 -4.34 -4.08 10.58
CA ALA A 48 -3.48 -5.26 10.56
C ALA A 48 -1.99 -4.92 10.45
N LEU A 49 -1.63 -3.92 9.64
CA LEU A 49 -0.24 -3.46 9.55
C LEU A 49 0.26 -2.82 10.84
N GLU A 50 -0.61 -2.17 11.61
CA GLU A 50 -0.26 -1.51 12.87
C GLU A 50 -0.19 -2.49 14.05
N SER A 51 -1.17 -3.39 14.19
CA SER A 51 -1.28 -4.28 15.36
C SER A 51 -0.51 -5.59 15.22
N GLU A 52 -0.47 -6.17 14.01
CA GLU A 52 0.03 -7.53 13.81
C GLU A 52 1.47 -7.57 13.28
N VAL A 53 1.90 -6.56 12.50
CA VAL A 53 3.20 -6.58 11.84
C VAL A 53 4.29 -5.95 12.70
N LYS A 54 5.28 -6.76 13.11
CA LYS A 54 6.42 -6.33 13.96
C LYS A 54 7.76 -6.31 13.24
N SER A 55 7.82 -6.92 12.06
CA SER A 55 9.03 -7.08 11.27
C SER A 55 9.60 -5.73 10.83
N LYS A 56 10.92 -5.62 10.81
CA LYS A 56 11.64 -4.42 10.38
C LYS A 56 12.44 -4.71 9.11
N VAL A 57 12.45 -3.75 8.20
CA VAL A 57 13.22 -3.83 6.95
C VAL A 57 14.11 -2.60 6.85
N SER A 58 15.37 -2.82 6.46
CA SER A 58 16.31 -1.77 6.10
C SER A 58 16.41 -1.69 4.58
N VAL A 59 16.32 -0.47 4.04
CA VAL A 59 16.48 -0.20 2.61
C VAL A 59 17.71 0.68 2.43
N LYS A 60 18.64 0.26 1.57
CA LYS A 60 19.80 1.06 1.14
C LYS A 60 19.86 1.08 -0.38
N GLY A 61 20.18 2.19 -1.00
CA GLY A 61 20.30 2.27 -2.46
C GLY A 61 20.65 3.68 -2.92
N HIS A 62 20.83 3.86 -4.22
CA HIS A 62 21.07 5.17 -4.81
C HIS A 62 19.75 5.87 -5.10
N LEU A 63 19.54 7.07 -4.55
CA LEU A 63 18.34 7.84 -4.84
C LEU A 63 18.41 8.36 -6.29
N HIS A 64 17.50 7.87 -7.14
CA HIS A 64 17.38 8.31 -8.52
C HIS A 64 16.53 9.58 -8.63
N THR A 65 15.34 9.57 -8.02
CA THR A 65 14.47 10.76 -7.94
C THR A 65 13.58 10.71 -6.70
N TYR A 66 13.14 11.87 -6.25
CA TYR A 66 12.12 12.01 -5.21
C TYR A 66 11.05 13.05 -5.60
N ARG A 67 9.89 12.97 -4.95
CA ARG A 67 8.80 13.96 -5.06
C ARG A 67 8.03 14.00 -3.75
N PHE A 68 7.64 15.21 -3.35
CA PHE A 68 6.67 15.43 -2.29
C PHE A 68 5.53 16.29 -2.82
N CYS A 69 4.30 15.79 -2.74
CA CYS A 69 3.08 16.48 -3.15
C CYS A 69 1.91 15.92 -2.34
N ASP A 70 0.99 16.77 -1.89
CA ASP A 70 -0.22 16.36 -1.14
C ASP A 70 0.05 15.43 0.05
N ASN A 71 1.10 15.72 0.82
CA ASN A 71 1.54 14.91 1.97
C ASN A 71 1.96 13.46 1.63
N VAL A 72 2.24 13.19 0.35
CA VAL A 72 2.75 11.92 -0.14
C VAL A 72 4.18 12.09 -0.64
N TRP A 73 5.08 11.32 -0.06
CA TRP A 73 6.44 11.13 -0.56
C TRP A 73 6.48 10.01 -1.58
N THR A 74 7.19 10.23 -2.69
CA THR A 74 7.56 9.18 -3.64
C THR A 74 9.06 9.20 -3.86
N PHE A 75 9.72 8.07 -3.67
CA PHE A 75 11.14 7.86 -3.96
C PHE A 75 11.30 6.77 -5.00
N ILE A 76 12.28 6.92 -5.88
CA ILE A 76 12.76 5.84 -6.75
C ILE A 76 14.24 5.63 -6.42
N LEU A 77 14.58 4.43 -5.92
CA LEU A 77 15.96 4.04 -5.63
C LEU A 77 16.44 3.05 -6.70
N GLN A 78 17.72 3.16 -7.06
CA GLN A 78 18.43 2.23 -7.94
C GLN A 78 19.45 1.40 -7.15
N ASN A 79 19.67 0.16 -7.58
CA ASN A 79 20.56 -0.81 -6.94
C ASN A 79 20.25 -0.92 -5.43
N ALA A 80 18.98 -1.14 -5.10
CA ALA A 80 18.50 -1.13 -3.73
C ALA A 80 18.73 -2.49 -3.06
N GLN A 81 19.35 -2.48 -1.88
CA GLN A 81 19.47 -3.60 -0.97
C GLN A 81 18.35 -3.51 0.08
N LEU A 82 17.52 -4.54 0.10
CA LEU A 82 16.44 -4.75 1.06
C LEU A 82 16.90 -5.81 2.04
N LYS A 83 16.98 -5.47 3.34
CA LYS A 83 17.42 -6.40 4.39
C LYS A 83 16.36 -6.55 5.47
N SER A 84 15.93 -7.77 5.72
CA SER A 84 15.02 -8.16 6.80
C SER A 84 15.68 -9.20 7.71
N GLU A 85 14.92 -9.74 8.67
CA GLU A 85 15.37 -10.86 9.51
C GLU A 85 15.54 -12.16 8.69
N ASP A 86 14.76 -12.32 7.63
CA ASP A 86 14.73 -13.51 6.79
C ASP A 86 15.81 -13.54 5.71
N GLY A 87 16.50 -12.41 5.47
CA GLY A 87 17.58 -12.35 4.51
C GLY A 87 17.86 -10.96 3.95
N GLN A 88 18.66 -10.94 2.88
CA GLN A 88 18.99 -9.74 2.14
C GLN A 88 18.78 -10.00 0.64
N GLU A 89 18.06 -9.10 -0.01
CA GLU A 89 17.81 -9.10 -1.43
C GLU A 89 18.35 -7.81 -2.07
N THR A 90 18.79 -7.90 -3.31
CA THR A 90 19.19 -6.73 -4.10
C THR A 90 18.29 -6.63 -5.33
N VAL A 91 17.73 -5.45 -5.57
CA VAL A 91 16.84 -5.15 -6.69
C VAL A 91 17.37 -3.95 -7.48
N ASP A 92 17.23 -3.99 -8.80
CA ASP A 92 17.75 -2.95 -9.68
C ASP A 92 17.05 -1.60 -9.45
N SER A 93 15.75 -1.63 -9.14
CA SER A 93 14.96 -0.43 -8.90
C SER A 93 13.79 -0.71 -7.95
N VAL A 94 13.56 0.19 -6.99
CA VAL A 94 12.39 0.14 -6.09
C VAL A 94 11.73 1.51 -6.00
N LYS A 95 10.39 1.52 -6.06
CA LYS A 95 9.56 2.71 -5.83
C LYS A 95 8.96 2.65 -4.44
N ILE A 96 9.23 3.67 -3.63
CA ILE A 96 8.65 3.82 -2.28
C ILE A 96 7.62 4.94 -2.34
N VAL A 97 6.39 4.66 -1.91
CA VAL A 97 5.32 5.67 -1.75
C VAL A 97 4.93 5.68 -0.28
N ALA A 98 5.04 6.82 0.37
CA ALA A 98 4.80 6.98 1.80
C ALA A 98 3.86 8.16 2.06
N CYS A 99 2.78 7.92 2.78
CA CYS A 99 1.85 8.95 3.25
C CYS A 99 2.22 9.38 4.68
N ASP A 100 2.00 10.64 5.03
CA ASP A 100 2.20 11.13 6.40
C ASP A 100 1.21 10.48 7.37
N SER A 101 1.72 9.74 8.36
CA SER A 101 0.90 9.04 9.36
C SER A 101 0.07 9.98 10.24
N LYS A 102 0.42 11.27 10.32
CA LYS A 102 -0.39 12.28 11.03
C LYS A 102 -1.79 12.43 10.44
N LEU A 103 -1.98 12.07 9.17
CA LEU A 103 -3.28 12.06 8.51
C LEU A 103 -4.22 10.96 9.03
N LEU A 104 -3.69 9.92 9.70
CA LEU A 104 -4.51 8.87 10.33
C LEU A 104 -5.07 9.30 11.69
N THR A 105 -4.38 10.23 12.36
CA THR A 105 -4.69 10.71 13.72
C THR A 105 -5.54 11.98 13.78
N GLN A 106 -5.87 12.58 12.63
CA GLN A 106 -6.88 13.65 12.49
C GLN A 106 -8.25 13.09 12.12
#